data_AF-A0A3M6VQZ7-F1
#
_entry.id   AF-A0A3M6VQZ7-F1
#
_cell.length_a   1.000
_cell.length_b   1.000
_cell.length_c   1.000
_cell.angle_alpha   90.00
_cell.angle_beta   90.00
_cell.angle_gamma   90.00
#
_symmetry.space_group_name_H-M   'P 1'
#
loop_
_entity.id
_entity.type
_entity.pdbx_description
1 polymer ?
#
loop_
_entity_poly.entity_id
_entity_poly.type
_entity_poly.pdbx_seq_one_letter_code
_entity_poly.pdbx_strand_id
1 'polypeptide(L)'
;MAIDLGNHYDKNNVDFLEMLEKSTKDAATIGVAIELQDGWIRSMVKKTGVPTDKVIKDVLNLINLDDNNVLGSSRFEAYVKLMGRKHATNANDLYQAMAIDLGNHYDKNNVDFLEMLEKSTKDAATIGVAIELQDGWIRSMVKKRECLPIK
;
A
#
# COMPACT_ATOMS: atom_id res chain seq x y z
N MET A 1 23.31 6.20 8.57
CA MET A 1 23.59 7.37 7.73
C MET A 1 22.48 7.61 6.69
N ALA A 2 21.20 7.57 7.09
CA ALA A 2 20.05 7.75 6.17
C ALA A 2 19.02 8.80 6.66
N ILE A 3 19.23 9.35 7.86
CA ILE A 3 18.26 10.23 8.52
C ILE A 3 18.41 11.68 8.04
N ASP A 4 19.55 12.05 7.45
CA ASP A 4 19.89 13.44 7.14
C ASP A 4 19.49 13.92 5.73
N LEU A 5 19.25 12.99 4.78
CA LEU A 5 18.82 13.36 3.42
C LEU A 5 17.31 13.62 3.31
N GLY A 6 16.50 13.02 4.19
CA GLY A 6 15.04 13.15 4.14
C GLY A 6 14.50 14.48 4.70
N ASN A 7 15.31 15.23 5.45
CA ASN A 7 14.87 16.45 6.12
C ASN A 7 15.12 17.73 5.31
N HIS A 8 15.86 17.67 4.21
CA HIS A 8 16.11 18.85 3.36
C HIS A 8 14.96 19.14 2.36
N TYR A 9 13.93 18.29 2.36
CA TYR A 9 12.94 18.17 1.30
C TYR A 9 11.50 18.29 1.83
N ASP A 10 11.21 19.36 2.56
CA ASP A 10 9.87 19.62 3.13
C ASP A 10 8.80 20.04 2.09
N LYS A 11 9.16 20.13 0.80
CA LYS A 11 8.23 20.14 -0.35
C LYS A 11 8.51 19.02 -1.38
N ASN A 12 9.52 18.16 -1.14
CA ASN A 12 10.30 17.48 -2.18
C ASN A 12 10.49 15.96 -1.94
N ASN A 13 9.61 15.29 -1.16
CA ASN A 13 9.63 13.82 -1.09
C ASN A 13 9.20 13.16 -2.41
N VAL A 14 8.44 13.87 -3.27
CA VAL A 14 8.07 13.38 -4.61
C VAL A 14 9.34 13.20 -5.46
N ASP A 15 10.14 14.26 -5.58
CA ASP A 15 11.36 14.24 -6.39
C ASP A 15 12.38 13.20 -5.89
N PHE A 16 12.48 13.02 -4.57
CA PHE A 16 13.32 11.98 -3.96
C PHE A 16 12.84 10.57 -4.35
N LEU A 17 11.56 10.26 -4.16
CA LEU A 17 11.03 8.93 -4.48
C LEU A 17 11.03 8.66 -5.99
N GLU A 18 10.76 9.68 -6.82
CA GLU A 18 10.84 9.59 -8.28
C GLU A 18 12.28 9.34 -8.75
N MET A 19 13.27 10.01 -8.14
CA MET A 19 14.68 9.73 -8.41
C MET A 19 15.02 8.28 -8.06
N LEU A 20 14.58 7.78 -6.90
CA LEU A 20 14.82 6.38 -6.52
C LEU A 20 14.13 5.40 -7.48
N GLU A 21 12.91 5.67 -7.92
CA GLU A 21 12.20 4.86 -8.92
C GLU A 21 12.93 4.84 -10.27
N LYS A 22 13.53 5.94 -10.71
CA LYS A 22 14.38 5.94 -11.91
C LYS A 22 15.64 5.13 -11.68
N SER A 23 16.25 5.22 -10.50
CA SER A 23 17.44 4.47 -10.11
C SER A 23 17.21 2.97 -9.92
N THR A 24 15.97 2.48 -9.78
CA THR A 24 15.71 1.03 -9.78
C THR A 24 15.78 0.41 -11.18
N LYS A 25 15.84 1.22 -12.25
CA LYS A 25 15.91 0.75 -13.65
C LYS A 25 17.33 0.41 -14.11
N ASP A 26 18.35 0.80 -13.34
CA ASP A 26 19.75 0.52 -13.63
C ASP A 26 20.29 -0.54 -12.63
N ALA A 27 20.90 -1.60 -13.16
CA ALA A 27 21.43 -2.71 -12.36
C ALA A 27 22.51 -2.29 -11.35
N ALA A 28 23.26 -1.20 -11.63
CA ALA A 28 24.27 -0.69 -10.72
C ALA A 28 23.67 0.04 -9.51
N THR A 29 22.44 0.58 -9.64
CA THR A 29 21.83 1.41 -8.59
C THR A 29 20.59 0.80 -7.94
N ILE A 30 20.05 -0.29 -8.50
CA ILE A 30 18.82 -0.93 -8.00
C ILE A 30 18.86 -1.30 -6.52
N GLY A 31 19.94 -1.93 -6.06
CA GLY A 31 20.06 -2.36 -4.66
C GLY A 31 20.04 -1.18 -3.68
N VAL A 32 20.81 -0.14 -3.99
CA VAL A 32 20.87 1.08 -3.15
C VAL A 32 19.54 1.83 -3.18
N ALA A 33 18.88 1.91 -4.34
CA ALA A 33 17.60 2.58 -4.48
C ALA A 33 16.50 1.89 -3.65
N ILE A 34 16.44 0.55 -3.68
CA ILE A 34 15.50 -0.24 -2.87
C ILE A 34 15.77 -0.03 -1.37
N GLU A 35 17.03 -0.08 -0.95
CA GLU A 35 17.40 0.11 0.47
C GLU A 35 16.99 1.51 0.98
N LEU A 36 17.17 2.55 0.16
CA LEU A 36 16.76 3.91 0.48
C LEU A 36 15.24 4.06 0.54
N GLN A 37 14.49 3.45 -0.37
CA GLN A 37 13.02 3.40 -0.31
C GLN A 37 12.56 2.74 0.99
N ASP A 38 13.12 1.58 1.33
CA ASP A 38 12.75 0.87 2.57
C ASP A 38 13.13 1.67 3.82
N GLY A 39 14.27 2.37 3.79
CA GLY A 39 14.69 3.30 4.83
C GLY A 39 13.68 4.42 5.05
N TRP A 40 13.19 5.02 3.96
CA TRP A 40 12.15 6.04 3.99
C TRP A 40 10.83 5.49 4.54
N ILE A 41 10.35 4.33 4.05
CA ILE A 41 9.13 3.66 4.55
C ILE A 41 9.22 3.42 6.06
N ARG A 42 10.35 2.84 6.52
CA ARG A 42 10.60 2.62 7.96
C ARG A 42 10.55 3.91 8.76
N SER A 43 11.08 5.01 8.21
CA SER A 43 10.99 6.32 8.87
C SER A 43 9.55 6.83 8.97
N MET A 44 8.73 6.65 7.93
CA MET A 44 7.32 7.08 7.96
C MET A 44 6.48 6.25 8.93
N VAL A 45 6.74 4.94 9.01
CA VAL A 45 6.09 4.06 10.01
C VAL A 45 6.43 4.48 11.44
N LYS A 46 7.67 4.92 11.70
CA LYS A 46 8.12 5.37 13.04
C LYS A 46 7.57 6.73 13.49
N LYS A 47 7.20 7.62 12.56
CA LYS A 47 6.59 8.91 12.91
C LYS A 47 5.28 8.65 13.66
N THR A 48 5.02 9.38 14.74
CA THR A 48 3.76 9.28 15.49
C THR A 48 2.65 10.12 14.82
N GLY A 49 1.40 9.88 15.21
CA GLY A 49 0.24 10.60 14.68
C GLY A 49 -0.36 9.98 13.42
N VAL A 50 -1.36 10.67 12.87
CA VAL A 50 -2.09 10.26 11.67
C VAL A 50 -1.24 10.58 10.43
N PRO A 51 -0.90 9.60 9.58
CA PRO A 51 -0.16 9.87 8.35
C PRO A 51 -1.01 10.63 7.35
N THR A 52 -0.38 11.50 6.57
CA THR A 52 -1.05 12.20 5.45
C THR A 52 -1.40 11.22 4.33
N ASP A 53 -2.46 11.52 3.57
CA ASP A 53 -2.88 10.75 2.39
C ASP A 53 -1.76 10.56 1.37
N LYS A 54 -0.91 11.57 1.20
CA LYS A 54 0.26 11.49 0.33
C LYS A 54 1.22 10.38 0.77
N VAL A 55 1.58 10.32 2.05
CA VAL A 55 2.48 9.29 2.59
C VAL A 55 1.90 7.89 2.40
N ILE A 56 0.60 7.71 2.65
CA ILE A 56 -0.09 6.43 2.43
C ILE A 56 0.01 6.01 0.95
N LYS A 57 -0.29 6.94 0.04
CA LYS A 57 -0.24 6.70 -1.41
C LYS A 57 1.18 6.43 -1.90
N ASP A 58 2.17 7.18 -1.42
CA ASP A 58 3.58 6.97 -1.75
C ASP A 58 4.03 5.56 -1.32
N VAL A 59 3.63 5.09 -0.13
CA VAL A 59 3.96 3.72 0.33
C VAL A 59 3.24 2.66 -0.50
N LEU A 60 1.96 2.85 -0.82
CA LEU A 60 1.20 1.96 -1.69
C LEU A 60 1.90 1.79 -3.05
N ASN A 61 2.33 2.88 -3.67
CA ASN A 61 3.02 2.87 -4.97
C ASN A 61 4.39 2.17 -4.94
N LEU A 62 4.98 1.97 -3.76
CA LEU A 62 6.25 1.25 -3.61
C LEU A 62 6.04 -0.26 -3.38
N ILE A 63 4.80 -0.74 -3.25
CA ILE A 63 4.53 -2.17 -3.15
C ILE A 63 4.75 -2.80 -4.52
N ASN A 64 5.58 -3.85 -4.57
CA ASN A 64 5.77 -4.62 -5.79
C ASN A 64 4.59 -5.58 -5.98
N LEU A 65 3.73 -5.29 -6.95
CA LEU A 65 2.53 -6.11 -7.23
C LEU A 65 2.85 -7.42 -7.94
N ASP A 66 4.03 -7.50 -8.58
CA ASP A 66 4.51 -8.72 -9.27
C ASP A 66 5.08 -9.76 -8.28
N ASP A 67 5.19 -9.42 -6.99
CA ASP A 67 5.59 -10.37 -5.96
C ASP A 67 4.49 -11.42 -5.75
N ASN A 68 4.87 -12.71 -5.76
CA ASN A 68 3.95 -13.81 -5.48
C ASN A 68 3.38 -13.77 -4.05
N ASN A 69 3.99 -13.00 -3.15
CA ASN A 69 3.53 -12.81 -1.77
C ASN A 69 3.42 -11.33 -1.37
N VAL A 70 2.66 -10.54 -2.12
CA VAL A 70 2.42 -9.11 -1.82
C VAL A 70 1.96 -8.88 -0.38
N LEU A 71 0.96 -9.65 0.10
CA LEU A 71 0.40 -9.47 1.44
C LEU A 71 1.36 -9.87 2.56
N GLY A 72 2.36 -10.71 2.28
CA GLY A 72 3.44 -11.05 3.21
C GLY A 72 4.62 -10.08 3.17
N SER A 73 4.61 -9.08 2.27
CA SER A 73 5.74 -8.17 2.12
C SER A 73 5.84 -7.15 3.27
N SER A 74 7.07 -6.76 3.60
CA SER A 74 7.33 -5.73 4.62
C SER A 74 6.77 -4.36 4.23
N ARG A 75 6.71 -4.06 2.91
CA ARG A 75 6.11 -2.83 2.39
C ARG A 75 4.59 -2.83 2.55
N PHE A 76 3.94 -3.97 2.33
CA PHE A 76 2.51 -4.12 2.62
C PHE A 76 2.22 -4.02 4.12
N GLU A 77 3.03 -4.65 4.99
CA GLU A 77 2.89 -4.51 6.45
C GLU A 77 3.01 -3.04 6.89
N ALA A 78 3.93 -2.28 6.28
CA ALA A 78 4.06 -0.86 6.51
C ALA A 78 2.80 -0.08 6.09
N TYR A 79 2.24 -0.39 4.92
CA TYR A 79 0.99 0.19 4.43
C TYR A 79 -0.17 -0.07 5.40
N VAL A 80 -0.34 -1.31 5.87
CA VAL A 80 -1.35 -1.67 6.88
C VAL A 80 -1.19 -0.82 8.14
N LYS A 81 0.04 -0.66 8.66
CA LYS A 81 0.31 0.17 9.85
C LYS A 81 -0.05 1.64 9.65
N LEU A 82 0.16 2.19 8.45
CA LEU A 82 -0.21 3.57 8.13
C LEU A 82 -1.72 3.73 8.03
N MET A 83 -2.38 2.84 7.30
CA MET A 83 -3.84 2.83 7.14
C MET A 83 -4.54 2.63 8.48
N GLY A 84 -4.03 1.72 9.32
CA GLY A 84 -4.55 1.48 10.66
C GLY A 84 -4.51 2.73 11.53
N ARG A 85 -3.47 3.57 11.42
CA ARG A 85 -3.43 4.84 12.16
C ARG A 85 -4.43 5.88 11.64
N LYS A 86 -4.77 5.85 10.36
CA LYS A 86 -5.77 6.74 9.75
C LYS A 86 -7.21 6.29 10.06
N HIS A 87 -7.46 4.99 10.09
CA HIS A 87 -8.78 4.39 10.27
C HIS A 87 -8.96 3.71 11.64
N ALA A 88 -8.18 4.15 12.65
CA ALA A 88 -7.94 3.47 13.94
C ALA A 88 -9.18 3.05 14.74
N THR A 89 -10.37 3.53 14.39
CA THR A 89 -11.62 3.30 15.10
C THR A 89 -12.54 2.27 14.46
N ASN A 90 -12.28 1.81 13.23
CA ASN A 90 -13.16 0.84 12.56
C ASN A 90 -12.40 -0.07 11.59
N ALA A 91 -12.30 -1.36 11.94
CA ALA A 91 -11.69 -2.39 11.09
C ALA A 91 -12.41 -2.56 9.75
N ASN A 92 -13.74 -2.44 9.71
CA ASN A 92 -14.50 -2.56 8.46
C ASN A 92 -14.17 -1.42 7.49
N ASP A 93 -14.06 -0.20 8.00
CA ASP A 93 -13.70 0.97 7.17
C ASP A 93 -12.24 0.90 6.73
N LEU A 94 -11.34 0.42 7.60
CA LEU A 94 -9.94 0.17 7.27
C LEU A 94 -9.80 -0.78 6.09
N TYR A 95 -10.35 -1.99 6.19
CA TYR A 95 -10.22 -3.00 5.15
C TYR A 95 -11.02 -2.66 3.90
N GLN A 96 -12.15 -1.94 4.03
CA GLN A 96 -12.86 -1.39 2.87
C GLN A 96 -11.99 -0.38 2.11
N ALA A 97 -11.36 0.58 2.81
CA ALA A 97 -10.50 1.56 2.17
C ALA A 97 -9.28 0.92 1.53
N MET A 98 -8.60 0.00 2.25
CA MET A 98 -7.46 -0.73 1.71
C MET A 98 -7.81 -1.54 0.47
N ALA A 99 -8.95 -2.22 0.45
CA ALA A 99 -9.39 -3.01 -0.70
C ALA A 99 -9.68 -2.11 -1.93
N ILE A 100 -10.25 -0.93 -1.72
CA ILE A 100 -10.48 0.05 -2.80
C ILE A 100 -9.13 0.53 -3.36
N ASP A 101 -8.20 0.92 -2.49
CA ASP A 101 -6.91 1.46 -2.90
C ASP A 101 -6.05 0.42 -3.63
N LEU A 102 -6.01 -0.82 -3.12
CA LEU A 102 -5.30 -1.93 -3.77
C LEU A 102 -5.96 -2.34 -5.08
N GLY A 103 -7.29 -2.44 -5.11
CA GLY A 103 -8.02 -2.74 -6.35
C GLY A 103 -7.67 -1.73 -7.45
N ASN A 104 -7.73 -0.44 -7.13
CA ASN A 104 -7.33 0.63 -8.05
C ASN A 104 -5.84 0.57 -8.45
N HIS A 105 -4.97 0.01 -7.60
CA HIS A 105 -3.54 -0.08 -7.85
C HIS A 105 -3.17 -1.23 -8.79
N TYR A 106 -3.84 -2.37 -8.68
CA TYR A 106 -3.67 -3.51 -9.61
C TYR A 106 -4.16 -3.17 -11.01
N ASP A 107 -5.43 -2.81 -11.18
CA ASP A 107 -6.00 -2.40 -12.47
C ASP A 107 -7.46 -1.93 -12.33
N LYS A 108 -8.07 -1.45 -13.42
CA LYS A 108 -9.47 -0.99 -13.40
C LYS A 108 -10.49 -2.13 -13.27
N ASN A 109 -10.15 -3.36 -13.68
CA ASN A 109 -11.09 -4.47 -13.69
C ASN A 109 -10.99 -5.36 -12.44
N ASN A 110 -9.98 -5.12 -11.60
CA ASN A 110 -9.72 -5.80 -10.33
C ASN A 110 -9.47 -7.31 -10.49
N VAL A 111 -9.16 -7.80 -11.69
CA VAL A 111 -8.97 -9.24 -11.93
C VAL A 111 -7.72 -9.70 -11.21
N ASP A 112 -6.61 -8.99 -11.41
CA ASP A 112 -5.32 -9.33 -10.81
C ASP A 112 -5.34 -9.15 -9.29
N PHE A 113 -6.08 -8.15 -8.80
CA PHE A 113 -6.34 -7.96 -7.37
C PHE A 113 -7.07 -9.16 -6.76
N LEU A 114 -8.17 -9.60 -7.38
CA LEU A 114 -8.94 -10.74 -6.89
C LEU A 114 -8.14 -12.04 -6.96
N GLU A 115 -7.35 -12.24 -8.03
CA GLU A 115 -6.45 -13.38 -8.16
C GLU A 115 -5.37 -13.39 -7.07
N MET A 116 -4.76 -12.23 -6.76
CA MET A 116 -3.79 -12.10 -5.68
C MET A 116 -4.43 -12.45 -4.32
N LEU A 117 -5.65 -11.98 -4.05
CA LEU A 117 -6.36 -12.35 -2.83
C LEU A 117 -6.64 -13.86 -2.75
N GLU A 118 -7.08 -14.48 -3.86
CA GLU A 118 -7.35 -15.92 -3.90
C GLU A 118 -6.06 -16.75 -3.70
N LYS A 119 -4.92 -16.30 -4.23
CA LYS A 119 -3.63 -16.94 -3.95
C LYS A 119 -3.25 -16.77 -2.48
N SER A 120 -3.43 -15.58 -1.93
CA SER A 120 -3.06 -15.25 -0.56
C SER A 120 -3.93 -15.94 0.50
N THR A 121 -5.12 -16.43 0.16
CA THR A 121 -5.92 -17.27 1.09
C THR A 121 -5.40 -18.69 1.21
N LYS A 122 -4.51 -19.14 0.31
CA LYS A 122 -3.93 -20.49 0.33
C LYS A 122 -2.68 -20.58 1.21
N ASP A 123 -2.11 -19.44 1.63
CA ASP A 123 -0.97 -19.37 2.56
C ASP A 123 -1.46 -19.01 3.98
N ALA A 124 -1.04 -19.81 4.96
CA ALA A 124 -1.39 -19.62 6.37
C ALA A 124 -0.91 -18.27 6.94
N ALA A 125 0.17 -17.68 6.41
CA ALA A 125 0.68 -16.40 6.86
C ALA A 125 -0.18 -15.21 6.40
N THR A 126 -0.90 -15.36 5.29
CA THR A 126 -1.66 -14.25 4.65
C THR A 126 -3.16 -14.46 4.62
N ILE A 127 -3.66 -15.66 4.96
CA ILE A 127 -5.09 -15.99 4.88
C ILE A 127 -5.99 -15.00 5.62
N GLY A 128 -5.62 -14.60 6.84
CA GLY A 128 -6.43 -13.69 7.64
C GLY A 128 -6.60 -12.32 6.98
N VAL A 129 -5.49 -11.71 6.53
CA VAL A 129 -5.54 -10.40 5.87
C VAL A 129 -6.19 -10.47 4.49
N ALA A 130 -6.02 -11.57 3.77
CA ALA A 130 -6.68 -11.79 2.48
C ALA A 130 -8.21 -11.83 2.62
N ILE A 131 -8.73 -12.54 3.63
CA ILE A 131 -10.17 -12.61 3.91
C ILE A 131 -10.73 -11.22 4.25
N GLU A 132 -10.06 -10.48 5.13
CA GLU A 132 -10.50 -9.13 5.54
C GLU A 132 -10.56 -8.16 4.35
N LEU A 133 -9.59 -8.25 3.43
CA LEU A 133 -9.58 -7.47 2.18
C LEU A 133 -10.69 -7.89 1.21
N GLN A 134 -10.96 -9.20 1.08
CA GLN A 134 -12.09 -9.70 0.27
C GLN A 134 -13.42 -9.16 0.82
N ASP A 135 -13.61 -9.22 2.14
CA ASP A 135 -14.81 -8.70 2.80
C ASP A 135 -14.93 -7.18 2.63
N GLY A 136 -13.82 -6.45 2.77
CA GLY A 136 -13.73 -5.02 2.51
C GLY A 136 -14.13 -4.67 1.07
N TRP A 137 -13.65 -5.45 0.10
CA TRP A 137 -13.99 -5.29 -1.31
C TRP A 137 -15.50 -5.50 -1.55
N ILE A 138 -16.09 -6.57 -1.02
CA ILE A 138 -17.52 -6.87 -1.15
C ILE A 138 -18.36 -5.71 -0.59
N ARG A 139 -18.03 -5.20 0.60
CA ARG A 139 -18.69 -4.03 1.20
C ARG A 139 -18.64 -2.80 0.29
N SER A 140 -17.51 -2.58 -0.40
CA SER A 140 -17.37 -1.45 -1.33
C SER A 140 -18.28 -1.56 -2.56
N MET A 141 -18.51 -2.78 -3.05
CA MET A 141 -19.35 -3.04 -4.22
C MET A 141 -20.83 -2.92 -3.89
N VAL A 142 -21.25 -3.33 -2.69
CA VAL A 142 -22.63 -3.18 -2.21
C VAL A 142 -23.02 -1.70 -2.11
N LYS A 143 -22.19 -0.87 -1.47
CA LYS A 143 -22.43 0.59 -1.38
C LYS A 143 -22.51 1.26 -2.77
N LYS A 144 -21.70 0.82 -3.75
CA LYS A 144 -21.78 1.35 -5.12
C LYS A 144 -23.12 1.04 -5.80
N ARG A 145 -23.72 -0.12 -5.52
CA ARG A 145 -25.02 -0.52 -6.08
C ARG A 145 -26.19 0.26 -5.46
N GLU A 146 -26.11 0.58 -4.17
CA GLU A 146 -27.12 1.39 -3.48
C GLU A 146 -27.15 2.85 -3.94
N CYS A 147 -26.04 3.39 -4.47
CA CYS A 147 -25.94 4.77 -4.96
C CYS A 147 -26.34 4.95 -6.44
N LEU A 148 -26.77 3.91 -7.14
CA LEU A 148 -27.26 4.04 -8.52
C LEU A 148 -28.76 4.37 -8.50
N PRO A 149 -29.23 5.44 -9.18
CA PRO A 149 -30.65 5.73 -9.24
C PRO A 149 -31.36 4.57 -9.96
N ILE A 150 -32.35 3.98 -9.29
CA ILE A 150 -33.28 3.05 -9.90
C ILE A 150 -33.98 3.82 -11.02
N LYS A 151 -33.75 3.41 -12.27
CA LYS A 151 -34.46 3.93 -13.44
C LYS A 151 -35.88 3.37 -13.47
#